data_AF-A0A7C3SMY3-F1
#
_entry.id   AF-A0A7C3SMY3-F1
#
_cell.length_a   1.000
_cell.length_b   1.000
_cell.length_c   1.000
_cell.angle_alpha   90.00
_cell.angle_beta   90.00
_cell.angle_gamma   90.00
#
_symmetry.space_group_name_H-M   'P 1'
#
loop_
_entity.id
_entity.type
_entity.pdbx_description
1 polymer ?
#
loop_
_entity_poly.entity_id
_entity_poly.type
_entity_poly.pdbx_seq_one_letter_code
_entity_poly.pdbx_strand_id
1 'polypeptide(L)'
;EKNGLLAFVFKTSADPFVGKISYIRVLSGVLKPDSALFNVNKGVQEKIGGLFYQRGKNQEVATEISTGDIGVITKLKETSTNETLSDKDNSIKVVPVEFPEPVFAVAVVPKTRADEDRMSSAIARILEEDPTLRVQRNVETNETLIYGLGDSHLEVVVERMQRKFGVNVTLGTPQVAYRETIRATVKAEGKVKKQTGGRGQYGHVWLELEPLPRGAGYEFVDKIVGGVVPKNYIPAVEKGVRETMEKGVLAGFPVVDVRVTLFDGSYHEVDSSDMAFKIAAAKAFKKGFMEAKPVLLEPIMSVEVTAPSEYTGDIISDLNGRRGRVTQIDTLGKLQVVKALVPLAEMLRYSSVLKSITQGRGSYSMKFSHYEEVPAKIQEEIIAKAKPRVEEEEE
;
A
#
# COMPACT_ATOMS: atom_id res chain seq x y z
N GLU A 1 -26.63 -33.70 25.31
CA GLU A 1 -27.03 -33.37 26.70
C GLU A 1 -26.47 -31.99 27.02
N LYS A 2 -27.37 -31.07 27.43
CA LYS A 2 -27.21 -29.60 27.41
C LYS A 2 -26.55 -29.07 26.14
N ASN A 3 -27.36 -28.91 25.10
CA ASN A 3 -26.96 -28.14 23.92
C ASN A 3 -26.76 -26.67 24.34
N GLY A 4 -25.54 -26.36 24.81
CA GLY A 4 -25.13 -25.01 25.12
C GLY A 4 -25.27 -24.11 23.90
N LEU A 5 -25.41 -22.82 24.15
CA LEU A 5 -25.57 -21.84 23.09
C LEU A 5 -24.36 -21.90 22.14
N LEU A 6 -24.66 -21.93 20.85
CA LEU A 6 -23.69 -21.76 19.77
C LEU A 6 -24.35 -20.91 18.69
N ALA A 7 -23.79 -19.74 18.42
CA ALA A 7 -24.25 -18.81 17.40
C ALA A 7 -23.07 -18.36 16.53
N PHE A 8 -23.33 -18.23 15.23
CA PHE A 8 -22.33 -17.80 14.26
C PHE A 8 -22.68 -16.43 13.70
N VAL A 9 -21.72 -15.50 13.75
CA VAL A 9 -21.86 -14.16 13.17
C VAL A 9 -21.48 -14.23 11.70
N PHE A 10 -22.47 -14.25 10.81
CA PHE A 10 -22.21 -14.39 9.37
C PHE A 10 -22.14 -13.04 8.63
N LYS A 11 -22.56 -11.95 9.28
CA LYS A 11 -22.48 -10.60 8.71
C LYS A 11 -22.50 -9.54 9.80
N THR A 12 -21.62 -8.55 9.68
CA THR A 12 -21.66 -7.31 10.45
C THR A 12 -22.03 -6.16 9.50
N SER A 13 -22.91 -5.27 9.95
CA SER A 13 -23.22 -4.01 9.28
C SER A 13 -22.94 -2.86 10.23
N ALA A 14 -22.33 -1.80 9.73
CA ALA A 14 -22.13 -0.54 10.41
C ALA A 14 -23.24 0.43 9.97
N ASP A 15 -24.16 0.72 10.90
CA ASP A 15 -25.17 1.74 10.74
C ASP A 15 -24.71 3.06 11.39
N PRO A 16 -24.89 4.23 10.74
CA PRO A 16 -24.47 5.52 11.28
C PRO A 16 -25.15 5.89 12.61
N PHE A 17 -26.36 5.41 12.87
CA PHE A 17 -27.16 5.79 14.05
C PHE A 17 -27.13 4.71 15.13
N VAL A 18 -27.27 3.44 14.74
CA VAL A 18 -27.36 2.30 15.67
C VAL A 18 -25.98 1.74 16.02
N GLY A 19 -24.97 2.00 15.19
CA GLY A 19 -23.62 1.45 15.32
C GLY A 19 -23.49 0.06 14.70
N LYS A 20 -22.73 -0.83 15.34
CA LYS A 20 -22.53 -2.21 14.86
C LYS A 20 -23.81 -3.02 14.98
N ILE A 21 -24.22 -3.65 13.89
CA ILE A 21 -25.35 -4.57 13.79
C ILE A 21 -24.79 -5.91 13.34
N SER A 22 -24.83 -6.92 14.21
CA SER A 22 -24.30 -8.26 13.94
C SER A 22 -25.45 -9.23 13.67
N TYR A 23 -25.47 -9.78 12.47
CA TYR A 23 -26.40 -10.82 12.05
C TYR A 23 -25.85 -12.18 12.46
N ILE A 24 -26.68 -12.91 13.19
CA ILE A 24 -26.30 -14.16 13.81
C ILE A 24 -27.25 -15.28 13.37
N ARG A 25 -26.70 -16.48 13.24
CA ARG A 25 -27.47 -17.72 13.11
C ARG A 25 -27.23 -18.58 14.34
N VAL A 26 -28.29 -18.94 15.05
CA VAL A 26 -28.19 -19.84 16.20
C VAL A 26 -28.11 -21.28 15.69
N LEU A 27 -27.02 -21.97 15.97
CA LEU A 27 -26.75 -23.34 15.56
C LEU A 27 -27.13 -24.35 16.63
N SER A 28 -27.10 -23.93 17.90
CA SER A 28 -27.50 -24.75 19.04
C SER A 28 -27.91 -23.86 20.22
N GLY A 29 -28.80 -24.37 21.08
CA GLY A 29 -29.30 -23.65 22.24
C GLY A 29 -30.30 -22.52 21.90
N VAL A 30 -30.47 -21.60 22.83
CA VAL A 30 -31.40 -20.47 22.73
C VAL A 30 -30.69 -19.22 23.22
N LEU A 31 -30.76 -18.16 22.43
CA LEU A 31 -30.20 -16.86 22.77
C LEU A 31 -31.28 -15.97 23.40
N LYS A 32 -30.99 -15.41 24.57
CA LYS A 32 -31.89 -14.53 25.32
C LYS A 32 -31.29 -13.13 25.51
N PRO A 33 -32.11 -12.07 25.57
CA PRO A 33 -31.65 -10.72 25.90
C PRO A 33 -30.89 -10.68 27.23
N ASP A 34 -30.04 -9.67 27.41
CA ASP A 34 -29.21 -9.46 28.62
C ASP A 34 -28.30 -10.63 29.01
N SER A 35 -28.09 -11.59 28.10
CA SER A 35 -27.16 -12.71 28.32
C SER A 35 -25.70 -12.28 28.19
N ALA A 36 -24.82 -13.01 28.88
CA ALA A 36 -23.39 -12.86 28.74
C ALA A 36 -22.87 -13.94 27.79
N LEU A 37 -22.47 -13.52 26.59
CA LEU A 37 -21.93 -14.39 25.56
C LEU A 37 -20.40 -14.44 25.64
N PHE A 38 -19.83 -15.50 25.13
CA PHE A 38 -18.38 -15.66 25.02
C PHE A 38 -17.99 -15.77 23.55
N ASN A 39 -17.10 -14.88 23.09
CA ASN A 39 -16.53 -14.96 21.76
C ASN A 39 -15.37 -15.96 21.78
N VAL A 40 -15.61 -17.15 21.21
CA VAL A 40 -14.65 -18.27 21.21
C VAL A 40 -13.40 -17.92 20.41
N ASN A 41 -13.52 -17.07 19.38
CA ASN A 41 -12.39 -16.71 18.51
C ASN A 41 -11.37 -15.84 19.22
N LYS A 42 -11.83 -14.93 20.10
CA LYS A 42 -10.99 -13.93 20.79
C LYS A 42 -10.80 -14.20 22.28
N GLY A 43 -11.57 -15.11 22.87
CA GLY A 43 -11.52 -15.42 24.29
C GLY A 43 -12.09 -14.32 25.18
N VAL A 44 -12.99 -13.49 24.66
CA VAL A 44 -13.55 -12.31 25.36
C VAL A 44 -15.04 -12.46 25.61
N GLN A 45 -15.51 -11.90 26.72
CA GLN A 45 -16.93 -11.92 27.07
C GLN A 45 -17.64 -10.70 26.47
N GLU A 46 -18.79 -10.94 25.85
CA GLU A 46 -19.66 -9.93 25.25
C GLU A 46 -20.95 -9.86 26.07
N LYS A 47 -21.33 -8.66 26.49
CA LYS A 47 -22.65 -8.42 27.10
C LYS A 47 -23.57 -7.88 26.03
N ILE A 48 -24.70 -8.55 25.86
CA ILE A 48 -25.71 -8.10 24.91
C ILE A 48 -26.83 -7.38 25.66
N GLY A 49 -27.44 -6.38 25.02
CA GLY A 49 -28.64 -5.72 25.54
C GLY A 49 -29.88 -6.39 24.95
N GLY A 50 -30.34 -5.85 23.82
CA GLY A 50 -31.51 -6.38 23.10
C GLY A 50 -31.18 -7.37 21.99
N LEU A 51 -32.14 -8.24 21.71
CA LEU A 51 -32.19 -9.09 20.51
C LEU A 51 -33.27 -8.57 19.57
N PHE A 52 -33.03 -8.72 18.27
CA PHE A 52 -33.97 -8.24 17.26
C PHE A 52 -34.10 -9.21 16.09
N TYR A 53 -35.29 -9.28 15.51
CA TYR A 53 -35.50 -9.81 14.16
C TYR A 53 -35.46 -8.64 13.17
N GLN A 54 -34.63 -8.75 12.14
CA GLN A 54 -34.58 -7.74 11.08
C GLN A 54 -35.65 -8.05 10.02
N ARG A 55 -36.65 -7.16 9.88
CA ARG A 55 -37.73 -7.24 8.88
C ARG A 55 -37.60 -6.08 7.90
N GLY A 56 -36.81 -6.30 6.85
CA GLY A 56 -36.48 -5.24 5.90
C GLY A 56 -35.77 -4.08 6.60
N LYS A 57 -36.40 -2.90 6.64
CA LYS A 57 -35.88 -1.72 7.33
C LYS A 57 -36.22 -1.67 8.83
N ASN A 58 -37.16 -2.49 9.30
CA ASN A 58 -37.65 -2.45 10.68
C ASN A 58 -36.92 -3.48 11.55
N GLN A 59 -36.74 -3.13 12.83
CA GLN A 59 -36.22 -4.02 13.87
C GLN A 59 -37.35 -4.35 14.84
N GLU A 60 -37.71 -5.63 14.89
CA GLU A 60 -38.69 -6.15 15.84
C GLU A 60 -37.96 -6.74 17.04
N VAL A 61 -38.33 -6.35 18.25
CA VAL A 61 -37.71 -6.87 19.48
C VAL A 61 -38.00 -8.36 19.59
N ALA A 62 -36.94 -9.16 19.78
CA ALA A 62 -37.03 -10.59 20.00
C ALA A 62 -36.92 -10.90 21.50
N THR A 63 -37.85 -11.70 22.01
CA THR A 63 -37.79 -12.23 23.39
C THR A 63 -36.76 -13.35 23.51
N GLU A 64 -36.57 -14.12 22.46
CA GLU A 64 -35.52 -15.12 22.30
C GLU A 64 -35.29 -15.43 20.81
N ILE A 65 -34.12 -15.98 20.49
CA ILE A 65 -33.77 -16.51 19.17
C ILE A 65 -33.36 -17.97 19.36
N SER A 66 -34.12 -18.89 18.75
CA SER A 66 -33.96 -20.33 18.95
C SER A 66 -33.04 -20.95 17.90
N THR A 67 -32.64 -22.20 18.16
CA THR A 67 -31.83 -22.98 17.21
C THR A 67 -32.47 -23.00 15.82
N GLY A 68 -31.68 -22.66 14.79
CA GLY A 68 -32.11 -22.57 13.41
C GLY A 68 -32.46 -21.14 12.96
N ASP A 69 -32.83 -20.26 13.89
CA ASP A 69 -33.26 -18.91 13.59
C ASP A 69 -32.08 -17.97 13.30
N ILE A 70 -32.40 -16.90 12.57
CA ILE A 70 -31.51 -15.78 12.30
C ILE A 70 -32.05 -14.55 13.03
N GLY A 71 -31.19 -13.90 13.79
CA GLY A 71 -31.52 -12.63 14.42
C GLY A 71 -30.33 -11.69 14.43
N VAL A 72 -30.49 -10.61 15.18
CA VAL A 72 -29.59 -9.47 15.18
C VAL A 72 -29.28 -9.04 16.60
N ILE A 73 -28.00 -8.78 16.83
CA ILE A 73 -27.48 -8.16 18.05
C ILE A 73 -26.86 -6.82 17.67
N THR A 74 -27.22 -5.77 18.39
CA THR A 74 -26.62 -4.44 18.20
C THR A 74 -25.52 -4.20 19.22
N LYS A 75 -24.54 -3.37 18.86
CA LYS A 75 -23.48 -2.85 19.74
C LYS A 75 -22.54 -3.91 20.35
N LEU A 76 -22.31 -5.04 19.68
CA LEU A 76 -21.18 -5.92 20.00
C LEU A 76 -19.86 -5.16 19.82
N LYS A 77 -18.95 -5.27 20.79
CA LYS A 77 -17.73 -4.45 20.81
C LYS A 77 -16.59 -5.13 20.07
N GLU A 78 -16.32 -6.35 20.45
CA GLU A 78 -15.17 -7.15 20.05
C GLU A 78 -15.54 -8.24 19.04
N THR A 79 -16.82 -8.35 18.65
CA THR A 79 -17.29 -9.40 17.75
C THR A 79 -17.48 -8.92 16.31
N SER A 80 -17.10 -9.73 15.32
CA SER A 80 -17.17 -9.43 13.88
C SER A 80 -17.60 -10.63 13.04
N THR A 81 -17.81 -10.42 11.74
CA THR A 81 -18.11 -11.49 10.76
C THR A 81 -17.12 -12.66 10.88
N ASN A 82 -17.60 -13.89 10.71
CA ASN A 82 -16.87 -15.16 10.88
C ASN A 82 -16.48 -15.54 12.32
N GLU A 83 -17.02 -14.87 13.33
CA GLU A 83 -16.77 -15.21 14.73
C GLU A 83 -17.91 -16.01 15.35
N THR A 84 -17.57 -16.82 16.36
CA THR A 84 -18.48 -17.71 17.07
C THR A 84 -18.75 -17.18 18.46
N LEU A 85 -20.04 -17.09 18.80
CA LEU A 85 -20.54 -16.76 20.14
C LEU A 85 -21.10 -18.02 20.80
N SER A 86 -20.73 -18.26 22.05
CA SER A 86 -21.18 -19.42 22.82
C SER A 86 -21.32 -19.10 24.31
N ASP A 87 -21.74 -20.10 25.09
CA ASP A 87 -21.55 -20.09 26.55
C ASP A 87 -20.06 -20.22 26.92
N LYS A 88 -19.65 -19.68 28.06
CA LYS A 88 -18.24 -19.69 28.52
C LYS A 88 -17.62 -21.08 28.57
N ASP A 89 -18.40 -22.10 28.92
CA ASP A 89 -17.94 -23.48 29.06
C ASP A 89 -17.91 -24.23 27.70
N ASN A 90 -18.41 -23.61 26.63
CA ASN A 90 -18.47 -24.19 25.29
C ASN A 90 -17.41 -23.55 24.38
N SER A 91 -16.33 -24.29 24.10
CA SER A 91 -15.23 -23.84 23.24
C SER A 91 -15.38 -24.25 21.78
N ILE A 92 -16.56 -24.69 21.34
CA ILE A 92 -16.78 -25.08 19.94
C ILE A 92 -16.66 -23.86 19.04
N LYS A 93 -15.76 -23.93 18.05
CA LYS A 93 -15.56 -22.90 17.05
C LYS A 93 -16.16 -23.35 15.72
N VAL A 94 -17.01 -22.51 15.14
CA VAL A 94 -17.58 -22.75 13.81
C VAL A 94 -16.51 -22.48 12.76
N VAL A 95 -16.46 -23.31 11.72
CA VAL A 95 -15.54 -23.13 10.59
C VAL A 95 -15.88 -21.80 9.90
N PRO A 96 -14.92 -20.86 9.79
CA PRO A 96 -15.17 -19.56 9.16
C PRO A 96 -15.38 -19.72 7.65
N VAL A 97 -16.13 -18.79 7.06
CA VAL A 97 -16.27 -18.71 5.61
C VAL A 97 -14.98 -18.13 5.02
N GLU A 98 -14.36 -18.83 4.07
CA GLU A 98 -13.19 -18.31 3.37
C GLU A 98 -13.60 -17.21 2.39
N PHE A 99 -12.97 -16.05 2.51
CA PHE A 99 -13.19 -14.91 1.63
C PHE A 99 -12.06 -14.80 0.60
N PRO A 100 -12.37 -14.45 -0.66
CA PRO A 100 -11.35 -14.26 -1.69
C PRO A 100 -10.41 -13.10 -1.33
N GLU A 101 -9.13 -13.24 -1.66
CA GLU A 101 -8.16 -12.16 -1.48
C GLU A 101 -8.34 -11.05 -2.53
N PRO A 102 -8.35 -9.76 -2.13
CA PRO A 102 -8.48 -8.67 -3.07
C PRO A 102 -7.16 -8.36 -3.76
N VAL A 103 -7.15 -8.42 -5.09
CA VAL A 103 -5.95 -8.21 -5.93
C VAL A 103 -6.02 -6.94 -6.78
N PHE A 104 -7.15 -6.23 -6.75
CA PHE A 104 -7.35 -5.00 -7.49
C PHE A 104 -7.29 -3.78 -6.56
N ALA A 105 -6.30 -2.91 -6.79
CA ALA A 105 -6.06 -1.73 -5.96
C ALA A 105 -6.43 -0.44 -6.69
N VAL A 106 -6.99 0.52 -5.96
CA VAL A 106 -7.22 1.89 -6.43
C VAL A 106 -6.70 2.88 -5.39
N ALA A 107 -6.19 4.02 -5.85
CA ALA A 107 -5.91 5.14 -4.97
C ALA A 107 -7.21 5.87 -4.64
N VAL A 108 -7.38 6.24 -3.38
CA VAL A 108 -8.56 6.97 -2.91
C VAL A 108 -8.14 8.37 -2.49
N VAL A 109 -8.74 9.37 -3.14
CA VAL A 109 -8.41 10.78 -2.90
C VAL A 109 -9.66 11.49 -2.36
N PRO A 110 -9.57 12.14 -1.19
CA PRO A 110 -10.68 12.92 -0.65
C PRO A 110 -10.92 14.17 -1.49
N LYS A 111 -12.19 14.56 -1.71
CA LYS A 111 -12.51 15.78 -2.47
C LYS A 111 -12.28 17.07 -1.67
N THR A 112 -12.35 17.00 -0.34
CA THR A 112 -12.18 18.15 0.55
C THR A 112 -11.39 17.76 1.81
N ARG A 113 -10.80 18.73 2.52
CA ARG A 113 -10.15 18.48 3.82
C ARG A 113 -11.11 17.89 4.86
N ALA A 114 -12.38 18.30 4.84
CA ALA A 114 -13.40 17.75 5.72
C ALA A 114 -13.77 16.29 5.39
N ASP A 115 -13.57 15.86 4.13
CA ASP A 115 -13.67 14.45 3.75
C ASP A 115 -12.44 13.68 4.20
N GLU A 116 -11.24 14.26 4.12
CA GLU A 116 -9.98 13.66 4.56
C GLU A 116 -10.01 13.27 6.05
N ASP A 117 -10.46 14.18 6.92
CA ASP A 117 -10.59 13.93 8.37
C ASP A 117 -11.55 12.77 8.69
N ARG A 118 -12.60 12.59 7.87
CA ARG A 118 -13.65 11.58 8.06
C ARG A 118 -13.39 10.28 7.28
N MET A 119 -12.50 10.30 6.30
CA MET A 119 -12.23 9.17 5.40
C MET A 119 -11.73 7.96 6.17
N SER A 120 -10.77 8.15 7.09
CA SER A 120 -10.18 7.05 7.86
C SER A 120 -11.22 6.30 8.70
N SER A 121 -12.14 7.02 9.32
CA SER A 121 -13.21 6.41 10.14
C SER A 121 -14.26 5.72 9.27
N ALA A 122 -14.65 6.32 8.14
CA ALA A 122 -15.58 5.70 7.19
C ALA A 122 -15.02 4.40 6.59
N ILE A 123 -13.75 4.41 6.18
CA ILE A 123 -13.06 3.20 5.68
C ILE A 123 -13.07 2.10 6.73
N ALA A 124 -12.71 2.42 7.98
CA ALA A 124 -12.71 1.43 9.06
C ALA A 124 -14.10 0.78 9.24
N ARG A 125 -15.18 1.57 9.16
CA ARG A 125 -16.55 1.04 9.21
C ARG A 125 -16.90 0.16 8.02
N ILE A 126 -16.44 0.51 6.83
CA ILE A 126 -16.67 -0.29 5.62
C ILE A 126 -15.91 -1.62 5.70
N LEU A 127 -14.67 -1.63 6.20
CA LEU A 127 -13.88 -2.85 6.40
C LEU A 127 -14.54 -3.81 7.41
N GLU A 128 -15.26 -3.29 8.41
CA GLU A 128 -16.07 -4.11 9.33
C GLU A 128 -17.24 -4.80 8.62
N GLU A 129 -17.82 -4.18 7.59
CA GLU A 129 -18.92 -4.76 6.80
C GLU A 129 -18.44 -5.76 5.75
N ASP A 130 -17.29 -5.48 5.14
CA ASP A 130 -16.79 -6.23 4.00
C ASP A 130 -15.37 -6.80 4.25
N PRO A 131 -15.28 -8.08 4.63
CA PRO A 131 -14.01 -8.75 4.92
C PRO A 131 -13.20 -9.04 3.65
N THR A 132 -13.72 -8.76 2.45
CA THR A 132 -12.99 -8.90 1.18
C THR A 132 -12.22 -7.63 0.80
N LEU A 133 -12.35 -6.56 1.58
CA LEU A 133 -11.59 -5.32 1.37
C LEU A 133 -10.32 -5.30 2.21
N ARG A 134 -9.27 -4.67 1.67
CA ARG A 134 -8.07 -4.31 2.43
C ARG A 134 -7.74 -2.85 2.17
N VAL A 135 -7.17 -2.19 3.16
CA VAL A 135 -6.67 -0.82 3.00
C VAL A 135 -5.23 -0.78 3.44
N GLN A 136 -4.42 -0.10 2.64
CA GLN A 136 -3.01 0.13 2.91
C GLN A 136 -2.69 1.58 2.62
N ARG A 137 -2.02 2.26 3.55
CA ARG A 137 -1.38 3.54 3.25
C ARG A 137 -0.01 3.25 2.65
N ASN A 138 0.20 3.67 1.41
CA ASN A 138 1.51 3.62 0.80
C ASN A 138 2.33 4.79 1.35
N VAL A 139 3.37 4.48 2.13
CA VAL A 139 4.23 5.49 2.77
C VAL A 139 5.07 6.24 1.74
N GLU A 140 5.36 5.61 0.60
CA GLU A 140 6.24 6.17 -0.42
C GLU A 140 5.51 7.14 -1.33
N THR A 141 4.27 6.81 -1.73
CA THR A 141 3.45 7.68 -2.59
C THR A 141 2.52 8.58 -1.78
N ASN A 142 2.45 8.39 -0.46
CA ASN A 142 1.49 9.00 0.46
C ASN A 142 0.01 8.75 0.09
N GLU A 143 -0.27 7.75 -0.74
CA GLU A 143 -1.63 7.40 -1.16
C GLU A 143 -2.29 6.43 -0.17
N THR A 144 -3.60 6.58 0.01
CA THR A 144 -4.42 5.53 0.62
C THR A 144 -4.94 4.62 -0.47
N LEU A 145 -4.51 3.37 -0.46
CA LEU A 145 -4.91 2.34 -1.41
C LEU A 145 -6.03 1.48 -0.81
N ILE A 146 -7.11 1.31 -1.55
CA ILE A 146 -8.16 0.34 -1.24
C ILE A 146 -8.06 -0.82 -2.23
N TYR A 147 -7.97 -2.02 -1.70
CA TYR A 147 -7.97 -3.27 -2.44
C TYR A 147 -9.36 -3.89 -2.38
N GLY A 148 -9.88 -4.29 -3.55
CA GLY A 148 -11.13 -5.01 -3.70
C GLY A 148 -11.05 -6.11 -4.75
N LEU A 149 -12.23 -6.61 -5.14
CA LEU A 149 -12.37 -7.74 -6.06
C LEU A 149 -12.45 -7.31 -7.54
N GLY A 150 -12.51 -6.01 -7.80
CA GLY A 150 -12.60 -5.40 -9.12
C GLY A 150 -13.20 -4.00 -9.08
N ASP A 151 -13.26 -3.34 -10.24
CA ASP A 151 -13.75 -1.96 -10.40
C ASP A 151 -15.16 -1.78 -9.80
N SER A 152 -16.13 -2.61 -10.19
CA SER A 152 -17.52 -2.48 -9.73
C SER A 152 -17.70 -2.66 -8.22
N HIS A 153 -16.87 -3.51 -7.60
CA HIS A 153 -16.88 -3.66 -6.15
C HIS A 153 -16.45 -2.36 -5.47
N LEU A 154 -15.36 -1.75 -5.96
CA LEU A 154 -14.84 -0.51 -5.37
C LEU A 154 -15.73 0.70 -5.65
N GLU A 155 -16.41 0.75 -6.79
CA GLU A 155 -17.44 1.78 -7.08
C GLU A 155 -18.58 1.72 -6.06
N VAL A 156 -19.06 0.51 -5.73
CA VAL A 156 -20.10 0.32 -4.70
C VAL A 156 -19.58 0.72 -3.31
N VAL A 157 -18.30 0.47 -3.02
CA VAL A 157 -17.69 0.91 -1.75
C VAL A 157 -17.67 2.42 -1.63
N VAL A 158 -17.25 3.13 -2.69
CA VAL A 158 -17.25 4.61 -2.72
C VAL A 158 -18.66 5.18 -2.58
N GLU A 159 -19.63 4.60 -3.30
CA GLU A 159 -21.04 5.00 -3.16
C GLU A 159 -21.53 4.82 -1.72
N ARG A 160 -21.19 3.69 -1.07
CA ARG A 160 -21.56 3.45 0.34
C ARG A 160 -20.91 4.45 1.28
N MET A 161 -19.64 4.79 1.06
CA MET A 161 -18.94 5.82 1.85
C MET A 161 -19.67 7.17 1.76
N GLN A 162 -20.08 7.56 0.56
CA GLN A 162 -20.84 8.78 0.34
C GLN A 162 -22.22 8.71 0.99
N ARG A 163 -23.00 7.66 0.71
CA ARG A 163 -24.39 7.52 1.16
C ARG A 163 -24.54 7.34 2.67
N LYS A 164 -23.69 6.52 3.31
CA LYS A 164 -23.79 6.22 4.74
C LYS A 164 -23.04 7.23 5.62
N PHE A 165 -21.87 7.67 5.17
CA PHE A 165 -20.96 8.46 6.01
C PHE A 165 -20.73 9.89 5.50
N GLY A 166 -21.31 10.24 4.35
CA GLY A 166 -21.19 11.58 3.77
C GLY A 166 -19.78 11.92 3.31
N VAL A 167 -18.93 10.91 3.09
CA VAL A 167 -17.52 11.10 2.66
C VAL A 167 -17.43 11.00 1.16
N ASN A 168 -16.99 12.08 0.52
CA ASN A 168 -16.82 12.13 -0.93
C ASN A 168 -15.36 11.86 -1.30
N VAL A 169 -15.14 10.76 -2.01
CA VAL A 169 -13.82 10.38 -2.52
C VAL A 169 -13.87 10.16 -4.03
N THR A 170 -12.73 10.31 -4.69
CA THR A 170 -12.51 9.91 -6.08
C THR A 170 -11.57 8.72 -6.14
N LEU A 171 -11.82 7.85 -7.12
CA LEU A 171 -10.94 6.73 -7.42
C LEU A 171 -9.90 7.16 -8.45
N GLY A 172 -8.62 7.01 -8.09
CA GLY A 172 -7.47 7.20 -8.95
C GLY A 172 -6.78 5.89 -9.26
N THR A 173 -5.96 5.90 -10.32
CA THR A 173 -5.05 4.78 -10.58
C THR A 173 -3.90 4.85 -9.57
N PRO A 174 -3.56 3.76 -8.86
CA PRO A 174 -2.44 3.75 -7.93
C PRO A 174 -1.15 4.19 -8.59
N GLN A 175 -0.36 5.01 -7.90
CA GLN A 175 0.97 5.37 -8.38
C GLN A 175 1.90 4.16 -8.26
N VAL A 176 2.66 3.91 -9.32
CA VAL A 176 3.71 2.90 -9.31
C VAL A 176 4.92 3.51 -8.61
N ALA A 177 5.43 2.81 -7.60
CA ALA A 177 6.61 3.21 -6.85
C ALA A 177 7.89 2.96 -7.67
N TYR A 178 8.14 3.82 -8.66
CA TYR A 178 9.40 3.83 -9.40
C TYR A 178 10.57 4.24 -8.48
N ARG A 179 11.79 3.91 -8.92
CA ARG A 179 13.03 4.38 -8.30
C ARG A 179 13.95 4.98 -9.34
N GLU A 180 14.94 5.72 -8.88
CA GLU A 180 16.03 6.21 -9.72
C GLU A 180 17.36 5.60 -9.29
N THR A 181 18.28 5.49 -10.23
CA THR A 181 19.62 4.95 -9.97
C THR A 181 20.57 5.43 -11.06
N ILE A 182 21.86 5.16 -10.91
CA ILE A 182 22.91 5.54 -11.87
C ILE A 182 23.53 4.32 -12.53
N ARG A 183 24.20 4.51 -13.67
CA ARG A 183 24.93 3.43 -14.38
C ARG A 183 26.43 3.68 -14.47
N ALA A 184 26.89 4.90 -14.25
CA ALA A 184 28.31 5.26 -14.37
C ALA A 184 28.84 5.88 -13.08
N THR A 185 30.12 5.63 -12.81
CA THR A 185 30.85 6.32 -11.74
C THR A 185 31.26 7.71 -12.20
N VAL A 186 30.99 8.73 -11.37
CA VAL A 186 31.36 10.13 -11.67
C VAL A 186 31.82 10.87 -10.43
N LYS A 187 32.59 11.94 -10.64
CA LYS A 187 33.01 12.87 -9.59
C LYS A 187 32.37 14.22 -9.84
N ALA A 188 31.73 14.79 -8.82
CA ALA A 188 31.02 16.06 -8.94
C ALA A 188 31.37 17.02 -7.80
N GLU A 189 31.53 18.28 -8.18
CA GLU A 189 31.74 19.41 -7.28
C GLU A 189 30.41 20.06 -6.89
N GLY A 190 30.25 20.36 -5.60
CA GLY A 190 29.20 21.22 -5.10
C GLY A 190 29.77 22.33 -4.24
N LYS A 191 29.54 23.58 -4.64
CA LYS A 191 30.01 24.77 -3.92
C LYS A 191 28.88 25.76 -3.66
N VAL A 192 28.87 26.27 -2.44
CA VAL A 192 27.96 27.33 -1.98
C VAL A 192 28.83 28.44 -1.42
N LYS A 193 28.73 29.62 -2.03
CA LYS A 193 29.32 30.86 -1.55
C LYS A 193 28.25 31.94 -1.68
N LYS A 194 27.54 32.21 -0.59
CA LYS A 194 26.52 33.28 -0.52
C LYS A 194 26.88 34.26 0.58
N GLN A 195 26.81 35.54 0.26
CA GLN A 195 26.99 36.63 1.20
C GLN A 195 25.74 37.52 1.12
N THR A 196 24.68 37.12 1.81
CA THR A 196 23.43 37.88 1.91
C THR A 196 23.41 38.63 3.23
N GLY A 197 23.72 39.93 3.22
CA GLY A 197 23.41 40.95 4.25
C GLY A 197 23.68 40.66 5.74
N GLY A 198 24.23 39.49 6.08
CA GLY A 198 24.38 38.91 7.41
C GLY A 198 25.48 37.84 7.40
N ARG A 199 25.39 36.79 8.24
CA ARG A 199 26.41 35.74 8.35
C ARG A 199 26.62 35.04 6.99
N GLY A 200 27.87 34.97 6.53
CA GLY A 200 28.22 34.31 5.28
C GLY A 200 27.88 32.81 5.31
N GLN A 201 27.63 32.25 4.13
CA GLN A 201 27.46 30.81 3.94
C GLN A 201 28.51 30.27 2.98
N TYR A 202 29.36 29.39 3.49
CA TYR A 202 30.40 28.70 2.74
C TYR A 202 30.34 27.17 2.95
N GLY A 203 30.18 26.42 1.87
CA GLY A 203 30.29 24.97 1.87
C GLY A 203 30.83 24.50 0.53
N HIS A 204 31.79 23.57 0.55
CA HIS A 204 32.39 23.04 -0.68
C HIS A 204 32.75 21.58 -0.47
N VAL A 205 32.22 20.71 -1.33
CA VAL A 205 32.41 19.26 -1.28
C VAL A 205 32.62 18.68 -2.67
N TRP A 206 33.41 17.62 -2.74
CA TRP A 206 33.53 16.74 -3.89
C TRP A 206 33.01 15.36 -3.52
N LEU A 207 32.06 14.89 -4.31
CA LEU A 207 31.45 13.58 -4.17
C LEU A 207 31.82 12.70 -5.36
N GLU A 208 32.15 11.46 -5.07
CA GLU A 208 32.23 10.38 -6.06
C GLU A 208 30.98 9.52 -5.92
N LEU A 209 30.21 9.42 -6.99
CA LEU A 209 28.99 8.63 -7.07
C LEU A 209 29.30 7.34 -7.81
N GLU A 210 28.99 6.19 -7.22
CA GLU A 210 29.21 4.87 -7.80
C GLU A 210 27.91 4.04 -7.77
N PRO A 211 27.55 3.34 -8.86
CA PRO A 211 26.42 2.42 -8.82
C PRO A 211 26.73 1.21 -7.94
N LEU A 212 25.76 0.79 -7.13
CA LEU A 212 25.82 -0.46 -6.38
C LEU A 212 25.00 -1.56 -7.07
N PRO A 213 25.24 -2.85 -6.72
CA PRO A 213 24.36 -3.92 -7.14
C PRO A 213 22.91 -3.67 -6.73
N ARG A 214 21.96 -4.19 -7.51
CA ARG A 214 20.53 -4.02 -7.24
C ARG A 214 20.15 -4.56 -5.85
N GLY A 215 19.46 -3.74 -5.07
CA GLY A 215 19.04 -4.09 -3.71
C GLY A 215 20.10 -3.86 -2.63
N ALA A 216 21.27 -3.32 -2.98
CA ALA A 216 22.29 -2.93 -2.00
C ALA A 216 21.93 -1.65 -1.25
N GLY A 217 21.02 -0.83 -1.80
CA GLY A 217 20.52 0.37 -1.12
C GLY A 217 21.49 1.55 -1.22
N TYR A 218 21.69 2.26 -0.10
CA TYR A 218 22.52 3.47 -0.03
C TYR A 218 23.71 3.27 0.90
N GLU A 219 24.90 3.65 0.43
CA GLU A 219 26.13 3.63 1.22
C GLU A 219 26.82 4.99 1.17
N PHE A 220 27.14 5.56 2.34
CA PHE A 220 27.93 6.78 2.46
C PHE A 220 29.33 6.44 2.96
N VAL A 221 30.36 6.88 2.26
CA VAL A 221 31.77 6.62 2.61
C VAL A 221 32.51 7.94 2.83
N ASP A 222 33.08 8.10 4.02
CA ASP A 222 34.00 9.19 4.33
C ASP A 222 35.45 8.79 4.00
N LYS A 223 36.05 9.47 3.01
CA LYS A 223 37.48 9.35 2.66
C LYS A 223 38.21 10.69 2.81
N ILE A 224 37.72 11.61 3.65
CA ILE A 224 38.38 12.90 3.87
C ILE A 224 39.72 12.70 4.58
N VAL A 225 40.77 13.29 3.98
CA VAL A 225 42.12 13.33 4.55
C VAL A 225 42.53 14.78 4.81
N GLY A 226 43.36 15.01 5.83
CA GLY A 226 43.95 16.34 6.09
C GLY A 226 42.99 17.40 6.62
N GLY A 227 41.74 17.04 6.96
CA GLY A 227 40.79 17.97 7.57
C GLY A 227 40.24 19.04 6.62
N VAL A 228 40.33 18.82 5.31
CA VAL A 228 39.80 19.74 4.28
C VAL A 228 38.27 19.96 4.40
N VAL A 229 37.57 18.98 4.98
CA VAL A 229 36.23 19.11 5.52
C VAL A 229 36.27 18.73 7.00
N PRO A 230 35.94 19.65 7.93
CA PRO A 230 35.89 19.36 9.35
C PRO A 230 34.89 18.24 9.69
N LYS A 231 35.28 17.30 10.57
CA LYS A 231 34.47 16.10 10.91
C LYS A 231 33.06 16.41 11.42
N ASN A 232 32.87 17.57 12.04
CA ASN A 232 31.56 18.04 12.51
C ASN A 232 30.58 18.35 11.37
N TYR A 233 31.05 18.65 10.16
CA TYR A 233 30.19 18.94 9.01
C TYR A 233 29.87 17.71 8.15
N ILE A 234 30.58 16.59 8.32
CA ILE A 234 30.35 15.36 7.54
C ILE A 234 28.92 14.81 7.70
N PRO A 235 28.31 14.77 8.90
CA PRO A 235 26.91 14.37 9.04
C PRO A 235 25.94 15.28 8.28
N ALA A 236 26.26 16.56 8.13
CA ALA A 236 25.44 17.50 7.37
C ALA A 236 25.52 17.24 5.86
N VAL A 237 26.69 16.82 5.36
CA VAL A 237 26.89 16.37 3.97
C VAL A 237 26.06 15.12 3.71
N GLU A 238 26.18 14.08 4.55
CA GLU A 238 25.41 12.84 4.39
C GLU A 238 23.90 13.13 4.42
N LYS A 239 23.44 13.96 5.35
CA LYS A 239 22.04 14.37 5.44
C LYS A 239 21.57 15.10 4.18
N GLY A 240 22.40 15.97 3.60
CA GLY A 240 22.09 16.66 2.35
C GLY A 240 21.96 15.72 1.16
N VAL A 241 22.82 14.70 1.08
CA VAL A 241 22.73 13.63 0.07
C VAL A 241 21.44 12.84 0.27
N ARG A 242 21.17 12.34 1.48
CA ARG A 242 20.01 11.50 1.79
C ARG A 242 18.69 12.19 1.48
N GLU A 243 18.51 13.44 1.90
CA GLU A 243 17.29 14.20 1.60
C GLU A 243 17.13 14.47 0.09
N THR A 244 18.22 14.64 -0.65
CA THR A 244 18.17 14.81 -2.11
C THR A 244 17.80 13.48 -2.78
N MET A 245 18.31 12.36 -2.28
CA MET A 245 17.97 11.03 -2.77
C MET A 245 16.50 10.69 -2.55
N GLU A 246 15.94 11.05 -1.39
CA GLU A 246 14.51 10.84 -1.10
C GLU A 246 13.59 11.60 -2.05
N LYS A 247 13.97 12.83 -2.43
CA LYS A 247 13.22 13.66 -3.37
C LYS A 247 13.37 13.23 -4.84
N GLY A 248 14.39 12.45 -5.16
CA GLY A 248 14.75 12.15 -6.55
C GLY A 248 15.38 13.33 -7.28
N VAL A 249 15.96 13.04 -8.44
CA VAL A 249 16.68 14.03 -9.27
C VAL A 249 16.13 14.06 -10.69
N LEU A 250 15.75 12.92 -11.26
CA LEU A 250 15.36 12.80 -12.66
C LEU A 250 13.85 13.03 -12.88
N ALA A 251 13.02 12.35 -12.10
CA ALA A 251 11.56 12.34 -12.20
C ALA A 251 10.88 12.42 -10.82
N GLY A 252 11.63 12.78 -9.78
CA GLY A 252 11.09 12.94 -8.43
C GLY A 252 10.86 11.62 -7.68
N PHE A 253 11.53 10.53 -8.10
CA PHE A 253 11.43 9.24 -7.42
C PHE A 253 12.64 8.97 -6.52
N PRO A 254 12.49 8.24 -5.41
CA PRO A 254 13.61 7.95 -4.52
C PRO A 254 14.77 7.24 -5.23
N VAL A 255 15.98 7.74 -4.99
CA VAL A 255 17.22 7.17 -5.54
C VAL A 255 17.67 5.96 -4.72
N VAL A 256 18.05 4.87 -5.39
CA VAL A 256 18.53 3.62 -4.77
C VAL A 256 19.76 3.07 -5.49
N ASP A 257 20.46 2.15 -4.81
CA ASP A 257 21.63 1.43 -5.31
C ASP A 257 22.78 2.37 -5.70
N VAL A 258 23.13 3.30 -4.81
CA VAL A 258 24.21 4.28 -5.02
C VAL A 258 25.10 4.34 -3.79
N ARG A 259 26.42 4.30 -4.03
CA ARG A 259 27.43 4.68 -3.06
C ARG A 259 27.86 6.12 -3.31
N VAL A 260 27.95 6.89 -2.23
CA VAL A 260 28.42 8.28 -2.26
C VAL A 260 29.65 8.39 -1.38
N THR A 261 30.79 8.68 -2.02
CA THR A 261 32.07 8.86 -1.33
C THR A 261 32.41 10.34 -1.25
N LEU A 262 32.52 10.88 -0.04
CA LEU A 262 33.08 12.21 0.22
C LEU A 262 34.59 12.08 0.29
N PHE A 263 35.32 12.66 -0.67
CA PHE A 263 36.79 12.51 -0.74
C PHE A 263 37.56 13.83 -0.73
N ASP A 264 36.93 14.97 -1.03
CA ASP A 264 37.58 16.28 -1.02
C ASP A 264 36.58 17.42 -0.74
N GLY A 265 37.07 18.62 -0.48
CA GLY A 265 36.25 19.80 -0.20
C GLY A 265 37.06 20.97 0.35
N SER A 266 36.36 21.98 0.85
CA SER A 266 37.01 23.06 1.60
C SER A 266 36.00 23.72 2.54
N TYR A 267 36.49 24.39 3.59
CA TYR A 267 35.66 25.18 4.50
C TYR A 267 36.23 26.60 4.67
N HIS A 268 35.44 27.47 5.29
CA HIS A 268 35.84 28.80 5.73
C HIS A 268 35.56 28.93 7.22
N GLU A 269 36.51 29.41 8.01
CA GLU A 269 36.44 29.34 9.49
C GLU A 269 35.19 30.02 10.08
N VAL A 270 34.75 31.13 9.49
CA VAL A 270 33.64 31.93 10.02
C VAL A 270 32.31 31.68 9.30
N ASP A 271 32.39 31.41 8.00
CA ASP A 271 31.23 31.39 7.11
C ASP A 271 30.71 29.96 6.85
N SER A 272 31.46 28.94 7.26
CA SER A 272 30.99 27.55 7.17
C SER A 272 29.94 27.22 8.21
N SER A 273 28.95 26.46 7.76
CA SER A 273 27.83 25.98 8.59
C SER A 273 27.30 24.65 8.05
N ASP A 274 26.65 23.88 8.91
CA ASP A 274 26.00 22.62 8.55
C ASP A 274 25.05 22.81 7.36
N MET A 275 24.27 23.90 7.36
CA MET A 275 23.35 24.22 6.28
C MET A 275 24.08 24.45 4.94
N ALA A 276 25.22 25.16 4.96
CA ALA A 276 25.99 25.41 3.74
C ALA A 276 26.57 24.12 3.15
N PHE A 277 27.08 23.22 4.00
CA PHE A 277 27.58 21.90 3.57
C PHE A 277 26.46 20.98 3.08
N LYS A 278 25.29 21.02 3.73
CA LYS A 278 24.10 20.29 3.29
C LYS A 278 23.64 20.72 1.89
N ILE A 279 23.58 22.04 1.63
CA ILE A 279 23.22 22.57 0.31
C ILE A 279 24.30 22.27 -0.73
N ALA A 280 25.59 22.36 -0.36
CA ALA A 280 26.70 22.01 -1.23
C ALA A 280 26.65 20.53 -1.65
N ALA A 281 26.37 19.63 -0.71
CA ALA A 281 26.20 18.21 -0.95
C ALA A 281 25.02 17.91 -1.90
N ALA A 282 23.86 18.54 -1.66
CA ALA A 282 22.71 18.42 -2.56
C ALA A 282 23.03 18.87 -3.99
N LYS A 283 23.78 19.97 -4.17
CA LYS A 283 24.24 20.43 -5.49
C LYS A 283 25.22 19.47 -6.15
N ALA A 284 26.22 18.99 -5.41
CA ALA A 284 27.20 18.02 -5.91
C ALA A 284 26.49 16.75 -6.37
N PHE A 285 25.57 16.24 -5.55
CA PHE A 285 24.80 15.04 -5.85
C PHE A 285 23.91 15.23 -7.09
N LYS A 286 23.09 16.28 -7.17
CA LYS A 286 22.24 16.55 -8.35
C LYS A 286 23.07 16.65 -9.64
N LYS A 287 24.21 17.36 -9.60
CA LYS A 287 25.10 17.51 -10.76
C LYS A 287 25.70 16.15 -11.17
N GLY A 288 26.29 15.44 -10.23
CA GLY A 288 26.88 14.13 -10.50
C GLY A 288 25.85 13.13 -11.00
N PHE A 289 24.66 13.08 -10.38
CA PHE A 289 23.60 12.16 -10.75
C PHE A 289 23.20 12.29 -12.22
N MET A 290 23.10 13.53 -12.74
CA MET A 290 22.79 13.79 -14.15
C MET A 290 23.93 13.38 -15.10
N GLU A 291 25.19 13.49 -14.67
CA GLU A 291 26.36 13.05 -15.44
C GLU A 291 26.55 11.51 -15.38
N ALA A 292 26.00 10.86 -14.37
CA ALA A 292 26.15 9.43 -14.07
C ALA A 292 25.25 8.49 -14.90
N LYS A 293 24.65 8.98 -16.00
CA LYS A 293 23.69 8.27 -16.85
C LYS A 293 22.52 7.69 -16.04
N PRO A 294 21.67 8.56 -15.45
CA PRO A 294 20.61 8.13 -14.56
C PRO A 294 19.51 7.37 -15.29
N VAL A 295 18.92 6.38 -14.62
CA VAL A 295 17.82 5.57 -15.14
C VAL A 295 16.73 5.33 -14.12
N LEU A 296 15.53 5.07 -14.64
CA LEU A 296 14.39 4.69 -13.83
C LEU A 296 14.35 3.18 -13.65
N LEU A 297 13.92 2.75 -12.47
CA LEU A 297 13.61 1.37 -12.15
C LEU A 297 12.11 1.22 -11.90
N GLU A 298 11.52 0.17 -12.44
CA GLU A 298 10.14 -0.23 -12.20
C GLU A 298 10.06 -1.50 -11.35
N PRO A 299 9.03 -1.62 -10.49
CA PRO A 299 8.82 -2.83 -9.71
C PRO A 299 8.27 -3.96 -10.58
N ILE A 300 8.97 -5.09 -10.57
CA ILE A 300 8.55 -6.33 -11.23
C ILE A 300 7.83 -7.22 -10.22
N MET A 301 6.67 -7.71 -10.63
CA MET A 301 5.81 -8.59 -9.85
C MET A 301 5.98 -10.03 -10.30
N SER A 302 6.13 -10.94 -9.34
CA SER A 302 5.92 -12.37 -9.56
C SER A 302 4.41 -12.63 -9.53
N VAL A 303 3.86 -12.92 -10.70
CA VAL A 303 2.43 -13.15 -10.94
C VAL A 303 2.18 -14.63 -11.12
N GLU A 304 1.17 -15.16 -10.43
CA GLU A 304 0.67 -16.52 -10.62
C GLU A 304 -0.78 -16.46 -11.08
N VAL A 305 -1.05 -16.94 -12.29
CA VAL A 305 -2.39 -16.95 -12.88
C VAL A 305 -2.91 -18.37 -12.95
N THR A 306 -4.03 -18.65 -12.30
CA THR A 306 -4.68 -19.96 -12.29
C THR A 306 -5.97 -19.93 -13.10
N ALA A 307 -6.07 -20.76 -14.14
CA ALA A 307 -7.25 -20.84 -15.00
C ALA A 307 -7.39 -22.24 -15.65
N PRO A 308 -8.57 -22.59 -16.20
CA PRO A 308 -8.72 -23.78 -17.03
C PRO A 308 -7.73 -23.82 -18.21
N SER A 309 -7.26 -25.02 -18.58
CA SER A 309 -6.21 -25.22 -19.60
C SER A 309 -6.57 -24.68 -20.99
N GLU A 310 -7.86 -24.57 -21.29
CA GLU A 310 -8.36 -24.01 -22.56
C GLU A 310 -7.97 -22.54 -22.78
N TYR A 311 -7.73 -21.78 -21.71
CA TYR A 311 -7.36 -20.36 -21.79
C TYR A 311 -5.86 -20.09 -21.68
N THR A 312 -5.04 -21.14 -21.51
CA THR A 312 -3.60 -20.98 -21.23
C THR A 312 -2.86 -20.23 -22.34
N GLY A 313 -3.19 -20.50 -23.60
CA GLY A 313 -2.58 -19.80 -24.75
C GLY A 313 -2.85 -18.29 -24.73
N ASP A 314 -4.11 -17.90 -24.49
CA ASP A 314 -4.51 -16.49 -24.46
C ASP A 314 -3.90 -15.75 -23.27
N ILE A 315 -3.82 -16.40 -22.10
CA ILE A 315 -3.16 -15.84 -20.91
C ILE A 315 -1.68 -15.57 -21.17
N ILE A 316 -0.96 -16.52 -21.78
CA ILE A 316 0.46 -16.34 -22.13
C ILE A 316 0.62 -15.20 -23.13
N SER A 317 -0.26 -15.12 -24.13
CA SER A 317 -0.23 -14.06 -25.14
C SER A 317 -0.44 -12.67 -24.52
N ASP A 318 -1.42 -12.52 -23.62
CA ASP A 318 -1.67 -11.24 -22.93
C ASP A 318 -0.51 -10.87 -21.99
N LEU A 319 0.02 -11.82 -21.20
CA LEU A 319 1.17 -11.57 -20.34
C LEU A 319 2.41 -11.13 -21.12
N ASN A 320 2.70 -11.76 -22.27
CA ASN A 320 3.80 -11.34 -23.16
C ASN A 320 3.54 -9.94 -23.75
N GLY A 321 2.30 -9.62 -24.12
CA GLY A 321 1.90 -8.28 -24.57
C GLY A 321 2.13 -7.20 -23.50
N ARG A 322 2.05 -7.58 -22.22
CA ARG A 322 2.32 -6.75 -21.04
C ARG A 322 3.79 -6.74 -20.62
N ARG A 323 4.72 -7.06 -21.53
CA ARG A 323 6.16 -7.17 -21.23
C ARG A 323 6.48 -8.22 -20.14
N GLY A 324 5.55 -9.12 -19.89
CA GLY A 324 5.72 -10.22 -18.97
C GLY A 324 6.65 -11.29 -19.54
N ARG A 325 7.42 -11.93 -18.67
CA ARG A 325 8.23 -13.10 -19.00
C ARG A 325 7.68 -14.31 -18.25
N VAL A 326 7.06 -15.23 -18.98
CA VAL A 326 6.58 -16.49 -18.40
C VAL A 326 7.80 -17.33 -17.98
N THR A 327 7.84 -17.70 -16.70
CA THR A 327 8.94 -18.47 -16.12
C THR A 327 8.60 -19.95 -16.07
N GLN A 328 7.37 -20.29 -15.70
CA GLN A 328 6.94 -21.65 -15.48
C GLN A 328 5.44 -21.81 -15.73
N ILE A 329 5.05 -23.01 -16.16
CA ILE A 329 3.66 -23.42 -16.31
C ILE A 329 3.49 -24.73 -15.54
N ASP A 330 2.68 -24.71 -14.49
CA ASP A 330 2.37 -25.86 -13.65
C ASP A 330 0.95 -26.35 -13.92
N THR A 331 0.72 -27.65 -13.78
CA THR A 331 -0.62 -28.24 -13.89
C THR A 331 -1.18 -28.57 -12.52
N LEU A 332 -2.38 -28.09 -12.23
CA LEU A 332 -3.12 -28.37 -11.00
C LEU A 332 -4.47 -29.02 -11.34
N GLY A 333 -4.46 -30.33 -11.55
CA GLY A 333 -5.64 -31.10 -11.94
C GLY A 333 -6.17 -30.67 -13.32
N LYS A 334 -7.34 -30.03 -13.36
CA LYS A 334 -7.94 -29.47 -14.59
C LYS A 334 -7.55 -28.00 -14.83
N LEU A 335 -6.80 -27.40 -13.92
CA LEU A 335 -6.34 -26.02 -13.99
C LEU A 335 -4.86 -25.98 -14.40
N GLN A 336 -4.47 -24.88 -15.02
CA GLN A 336 -3.09 -24.52 -15.31
C GLN A 336 -2.73 -23.30 -14.46
N VAL A 337 -1.51 -23.30 -13.92
CA VAL A 337 -0.93 -22.20 -13.14
C VAL A 337 0.23 -21.63 -13.94
N VAL A 338 0.04 -20.44 -14.52
CA VAL A 338 1.06 -19.72 -15.30
C VAL A 338 1.78 -18.76 -14.37
N LYS A 339 3.09 -18.95 -14.18
CA LYS A 339 3.95 -18.08 -13.40
C LYS A 339 4.72 -17.17 -14.34
N ALA A 340 4.70 -15.86 -14.06
CA ALA A 340 5.38 -14.86 -14.88
C ALA A 340 5.93 -13.71 -14.04
N LEU A 341 6.99 -13.08 -14.55
CA LEU A 341 7.49 -11.81 -14.05
C LEU A 341 6.93 -10.69 -14.92
N VAL A 342 6.16 -9.78 -14.34
CA VAL A 342 5.46 -8.72 -15.08
C VAL A 342 5.64 -7.38 -14.36
N PRO A 343 5.92 -6.27 -15.08
CA PRO A 343 5.95 -4.95 -14.47
C PRO A 343 4.61 -4.57 -13.83
N LEU A 344 4.64 -4.01 -12.62
CA LEU A 344 3.42 -3.63 -11.89
C LEU A 344 2.56 -2.63 -12.67
N ALA A 345 3.19 -1.72 -13.42
CA ALA A 345 2.52 -0.72 -14.24
C ALA A 345 1.54 -1.35 -15.26
N GLU A 346 1.86 -2.54 -15.77
CA GLU A 346 1.07 -3.26 -16.77
C GLU A 346 -0.06 -4.10 -16.14
N MET A 347 -0.03 -4.26 -14.81
CA MET A 347 -0.91 -5.13 -14.04
C MET A 347 -2.05 -4.40 -13.32
N LEU A 348 -2.04 -3.06 -13.31
CA LEU A 348 -2.99 -2.22 -12.56
C LEU A 348 -4.47 -2.54 -12.89
N ARG A 349 -4.77 -2.96 -14.12
CA ARG A 349 -6.13 -3.34 -14.58
C ARG A 349 -6.24 -4.79 -15.03
N TYR A 350 -5.32 -5.66 -14.60
CA TYR A 350 -5.25 -7.04 -15.07
C TYR A 350 -6.49 -7.86 -14.69
N SER A 351 -7.07 -7.63 -13.53
CA SER A 351 -8.24 -8.37 -13.03
C SER A 351 -9.42 -8.38 -14.02
N SER A 352 -9.73 -7.24 -14.62
CA SER A 352 -10.83 -7.08 -15.58
C SER A 352 -10.51 -7.75 -16.92
N VAL A 353 -9.26 -7.70 -17.37
CA VAL A 353 -8.81 -8.36 -18.60
C VAL A 353 -8.80 -9.88 -18.44
N LEU A 354 -8.25 -10.39 -17.33
CA LEU A 354 -8.22 -11.82 -17.04
C LEU A 354 -9.64 -12.41 -17.00
N LYS A 355 -10.60 -11.70 -16.37
CA LYS A 355 -12.00 -12.11 -16.35
C LYS A 355 -12.58 -12.21 -17.77
N SER A 356 -12.25 -11.29 -18.66
CA SER A 356 -12.70 -11.33 -20.06
C SER A 356 -12.10 -12.51 -20.82
N ILE A 357 -10.81 -12.78 -20.67
CA ILE A 357 -10.11 -13.89 -21.35
C ILE A 357 -10.66 -15.24 -20.87
N THR A 358 -10.84 -15.39 -19.55
CA THR A 358 -11.17 -16.68 -18.93
C THR A 358 -12.66 -16.88 -18.67
N GLN A 359 -13.52 -15.99 -19.20
CA GLN A 359 -14.97 -15.99 -18.93
C GLN A 359 -15.27 -16.02 -17.41
N GLY A 360 -14.45 -15.33 -16.62
CA GLY A 360 -14.54 -15.25 -15.17
C GLY A 360 -14.04 -16.48 -14.39
N ARG A 361 -13.42 -17.46 -15.05
CA ARG A 361 -12.93 -18.70 -14.42
C ARG A 361 -11.46 -18.65 -14.00
N GLY A 362 -10.77 -17.56 -14.31
CA GLY A 362 -9.38 -17.30 -13.91
C GLY A 362 -9.26 -16.52 -12.62
N SER A 363 -8.21 -16.80 -11.86
CA SER A 363 -7.77 -16.01 -10.71
C SER A 363 -6.27 -15.74 -10.83
N TYR A 364 -5.78 -14.70 -10.17
CA TYR A 364 -4.34 -14.44 -10.11
C TYR A 364 -3.93 -13.94 -8.73
N SER A 365 -2.66 -14.12 -8.40
CA SER A 365 -2.01 -13.47 -7.27
C SER A 365 -0.73 -12.79 -7.76
N MET A 366 -0.25 -11.78 -7.03
CA MET A 366 1.00 -11.10 -7.34
C MET A 366 1.79 -10.76 -6.08
N LYS A 367 3.11 -10.91 -6.14
CA LYS A 367 4.05 -10.53 -5.07
C LYS A 367 5.20 -9.74 -5.66
N PHE A 368 5.72 -8.77 -4.92
CA PHE A 368 6.92 -8.05 -5.34
C PHE A 368 8.08 -9.03 -5.54
N SER A 369 8.81 -8.89 -6.65
CA SER A 369 10.00 -9.69 -6.94
C SER A 369 11.26 -8.84 -6.78
N HIS A 370 11.47 -7.86 -7.64
CA HIS A 370 12.64 -7.00 -7.67
C HIS A 370 12.37 -5.74 -8.51
N TYR A 371 13.36 -4.85 -8.58
CA TYR A 371 13.36 -3.70 -9.47
C TYR A 371 14.18 -3.99 -10.73
N GLU A 372 13.63 -3.66 -11.91
CA GLU A 372 14.31 -3.76 -13.22
C GLU A 372 14.32 -2.39 -13.89
N GLU A 373 15.26 -2.18 -14.81
CA GLU A 373 15.37 -0.91 -15.54
C GLU A 373 14.20 -0.72 -16.51
N VAL A 374 13.63 0.48 -16.50
CA VAL A 374 12.54 0.85 -17.40
C VAL A 374 13.08 0.93 -18.84
N PRO A 375 12.37 0.38 -19.84
CA PRO A 375 12.72 0.57 -21.24
C PRO A 375 12.78 2.06 -21.61
N ALA A 376 13.78 2.45 -22.39
CA ALA A 376 14.09 3.86 -22.68
C ALA A 376 12.88 4.69 -23.17
N LYS A 377 12.04 4.10 -24.04
CA LYS A 377 10.84 4.75 -24.57
C LYS A 377 9.82 5.08 -23.47
N ILE A 378 9.60 4.16 -22.53
CA ILE A 378 8.65 4.35 -21.42
C ILE A 378 9.25 5.31 -20.38
N GLN A 379 10.56 5.24 -20.17
CA GLN A 379 11.27 6.16 -19.28
C GLN A 379 11.07 7.62 -19.70
N GLU A 380 11.17 7.94 -20.99
CA GLU A 380 10.92 9.30 -21.51
C GLU A 380 9.49 9.79 -21.21
N GLU A 381 8.49 8.92 -21.40
CA GLU A 381 7.09 9.23 -21.10
C GLU A 381 6.85 9.48 -19.60
N ILE A 382 7.47 8.68 -18.73
CA ILE A 382 7.38 8.85 -17.27
C ILE A 382 8.01 10.19 -16.85
N ILE A 383 9.20 10.50 -17.35
CA ILE A 383 9.89 11.76 -17.05
C ILE A 383 9.04 12.95 -17.51
N ALA A 384 8.45 12.88 -18.71
CA ALA A 384 7.59 13.95 -19.22
C ALA A 384 6.36 14.19 -18.34
N LYS A 385 5.74 13.12 -17.81
CA LYS A 385 4.60 13.23 -16.87
C LYS A 385 5.01 13.72 -15.48
N ALA A 386 6.25 13.46 -15.06
CA ALA A 386 6.74 13.86 -13.75
C ALA A 386 7.19 15.33 -13.68
N LYS A 387 7.72 15.90 -14.77
CA LYS A 387 8.13 17.32 -14.85
C LYS A 387 7.13 18.33 -14.28
N PRO A 388 5.82 18.31 -14.62
CA PRO A 388 4.86 19.27 -14.07
C PRO A 388 4.69 19.16 -12.54
N ARG A 389 5.01 18.01 -11.94
CA ARG A 389 4.84 17.76 -10.50
C ARG A 389 6.02 18.29 -9.68
N VAL A 390 7.20 18.39 -10.27
CA VAL A 390 8.41 18.94 -9.61
C VAL A 390 8.36 20.47 -9.58
N GLU A 391 7.81 21.10 -10.62
CA GLU A 391 7.67 22.57 -10.69
C GLU A 391 6.65 23.10 -9.67
N GLU A 392 5.56 22.37 -9.39
CA GLU A 392 4.57 22.75 -8.36
C GLU A 392 5.07 22.60 -6.91
N GLU A 393 6.11 21.79 -6.65
CA GLU A 393 6.70 21.61 -5.31
C GLU A 393 7.90 22.56 -5.04
N GLU A 394 8.49 23.15 -6.08
CA GLU A 394 9.60 24.11 -5.96
C GLU A 394 9.14 25.59 -5.95
N GLU A 395 7.87 25.89 -6.30
CA GLU A 395 7.17 27.16 -6.02
C GLU A 395 6.51 27.19 -4.63
#